data_AF-A0AB34JI56-F1
#
_entry.id   AF-A0AB34JI56-F1
#
_cell.length_a   1.000
_cell.length_b   1.000
_cell.length_c   1.000
_cell.angle_alpha   90.00
_cell.angle_beta   90.00
_cell.angle_gamma   90.00
#
_symmetry.space_group_name_H-M   'P 1'
#
loop_
_entity.id
_entity.type
_entity.pdbx_description
1 polymer ?
#
loop_
_entity_poly.entity_id
_entity_poly.type
_entity_poly.pdbx_seq_one_letter_code
_entity_poly.pdbx_strand_id
1 'polypeptide(L)'
;MALSSVALCRRSLRHTECAPLQWSSVAVLYAVTWNIAAINNNPFEYWITHNDKDYNALMEAVQHFIDDPKSRDVPVSQVFSQSMWMELKELMIERGWDGIEQTDKLWRTDFSSRKIISEFMQDKTLGDKRLASMPDRYTNTINTVVCTQWFISEVA
;
A
#
# COMPACT_ATOMS: atom_id res chain seq x y z
N MET A 1 -20.97 -37.65 -69.58
CA MET A 1 -21.56 -36.75 -70.59
C MET A 1 -22.92 -36.28 -70.09
N ALA A 2 -23.25 -35.00 -70.34
CA ALA A 2 -24.37 -34.19 -69.82
C ALA A 2 -24.20 -33.81 -68.32
N LEU A 3 -23.79 -32.59 -67.91
CA LEU A 3 -24.33 -31.22 -68.15
C LEU A 3 -25.86 -31.22 -67.91
N SER A 4 -26.48 -30.39 -67.07
CA SER A 4 -26.19 -29.01 -66.71
C SER A 4 -27.10 -28.57 -65.55
N SER A 5 -26.60 -27.68 -64.70
CA SER A 5 -27.18 -26.34 -64.47
C SER A 5 -27.23 -25.94 -63.01
N VAL A 6 -26.44 -24.92 -62.73
CA VAL A 6 -26.33 -24.15 -61.50
C VAL A 6 -27.57 -23.29 -61.34
N ALA A 7 -28.10 -23.21 -60.12
CA ALA A 7 -28.84 -22.04 -59.67
C ALA A 7 -28.47 -21.75 -58.20
N LEU A 8 -27.63 -20.74 -58.02
CA LEU A 8 -27.41 -20.08 -56.73
C LEU A 8 -28.76 -19.54 -56.22
N CYS A 9 -29.25 -20.08 -55.11
CA CYS A 9 -30.30 -19.45 -54.32
C CYS A 9 -29.66 -18.77 -53.10
N ARG A 10 -29.50 -17.44 -53.17
CA ARG A 10 -29.22 -16.60 -52.00
C ARG A 10 -30.45 -16.64 -51.07
N ARG A 11 -30.30 -17.25 -49.90
CA ARG A 11 -31.15 -17.12 -48.71
C ARG A 11 -30.21 -17.32 -47.53
N SER A 12 -30.26 -16.65 -46.40
CA SER A 12 -31.08 -15.59 -45.83
C SER A 12 -30.39 -15.41 -44.47
N LEU A 13 -29.98 -14.19 -44.11
CA LEU A 13 -29.51 -13.92 -42.74
C LEU A 13 -30.65 -14.23 -41.77
N ARG A 14 -30.59 -15.38 -41.10
CA ARG A 14 -31.41 -15.73 -39.95
C ARG A 14 -30.49 -16.30 -38.89
N HIS A 15 -30.58 -15.69 -37.72
CA HIS A 15 -29.94 -16.07 -36.46
C HIS A 15 -29.68 -17.56 -36.37
N THR A 16 -28.41 -17.95 -36.42
CA THR A 16 -27.98 -19.22 -35.87
C THR A 16 -28.10 -19.08 -34.35
N GLU A 17 -29.10 -19.73 -33.76
CA GLU A 17 -29.14 -19.98 -32.33
C GLU A 17 -27.88 -20.77 -31.96
N CYS A 18 -26.90 -20.10 -31.34
CA CYS A 18 -25.81 -20.80 -30.67
C CYS A 18 -26.44 -21.62 -29.54
N ALA A 19 -26.38 -22.94 -29.65
CA ALA A 19 -26.71 -23.82 -28.54
C ALA A 19 -25.85 -23.41 -27.32
N PRO A 20 -26.43 -23.32 -26.11
CA PRO A 20 -25.66 -22.95 -24.93
C PRO A 20 -24.60 -24.02 -24.67
N LEU A 21 -23.35 -23.60 -24.59
CA LEU A 21 -22.23 -24.42 -24.12
C LEU A 21 -22.56 -24.92 -22.72
N GLN A 22 -22.94 -26.19 -22.61
CA GLN A 22 -23.23 -26.83 -21.35
C GLN A 22 -21.91 -27.28 -20.71
N TRP A 23 -21.35 -26.42 -19.85
CA TRP A 23 -20.16 -26.74 -19.06
C TRP A 23 -20.49 -27.90 -18.12
N SER A 24 -19.96 -29.08 -18.40
CA SER A 24 -20.09 -30.25 -17.53
C SER A 24 -18.84 -30.44 -16.67
N SER A 25 -19.09 -30.76 -15.40
CA SER A 25 -18.18 -30.91 -14.26
C SER A 25 -17.61 -29.62 -13.67
N VAL A 26 -18.07 -29.29 -12.46
CA VAL A 26 -17.47 -28.27 -11.60
C VAL A 26 -16.13 -28.84 -11.11
N ALA A 27 -15.04 -28.50 -11.80
CA ALA A 27 -13.71 -28.79 -11.29
C ALA A 27 -13.54 -28.06 -9.95
N VAL A 28 -13.33 -28.81 -8.87
CA VAL A 28 -13.12 -28.23 -7.54
C VAL A 28 -11.76 -27.55 -7.53
N LEU A 29 -11.77 -26.22 -7.46
CA LEU A 29 -10.55 -25.42 -7.29
C LEU A 29 -10.21 -25.36 -5.81
N TYR A 30 -9.11 -26.00 -5.42
CA TYR A 30 -8.53 -25.82 -4.10
C TYR A 30 -7.59 -24.62 -4.13
N ALA A 31 -8.01 -23.52 -3.51
CA ALA A 31 -7.18 -22.34 -3.34
C ALA A 31 -6.67 -22.30 -1.89
N VAL A 32 -5.36 -22.10 -1.75
CA VAL A 32 -4.73 -21.74 -0.48
C VAL A 32 -4.11 -20.37 -0.65
N THR A 33 -4.37 -19.49 0.32
CA THR A 33 -3.62 -18.25 0.50
C THR A 33 -2.78 -18.42 1.76
N TRP A 34 -1.48 -18.19 1.64
CA TRP A 34 -0.56 -18.26 2.76
C TRP A 34 0.28 -16.99 2.78
N ASN A 35 0.18 -16.25 3.88
CA ASN A 35 1.13 -15.20 4.20
C ASN A 35 2.46 -15.85 4.63
N ILE A 36 3.41 -15.96 3.69
CA ILE A 36 4.75 -16.54 3.91
C ILE A 36 5.70 -15.61 4.67
N ALA A 37 5.20 -14.54 5.31
CA ALA A 37 5.98 -13.55 6.05
C ALA A 37 7.19 -13.05 5.26
N ALA A 38 7.00 -12.07 4.38
CA ALA A 38 8.09 -11.49 3.59
C ALA A 38 9.24 -11.01 4.49
N ILE A 39 10.48 -11.10 4.00
CA ILE A 39 11.65 -10.54 4.69
C ILE A 39 11.41 -9.04 4.84
N ASN A 40 11.48 -8.55 6.08
CA ASN A 40 11.33 -7.13 6.36
C ASN A 40 12.48 -6.37 5.70
N ASN A 41 12.17 -5.48 4.78
CA ASN A 41 13.14 -4.64 4.10
C ASN A 41 13.22 -3.23 4.68
N ASN A 42 12.58 -2.99 5.85
CA ASN A 42 12.76 -1.76 6.59
C ASN A 42 14.25 -1.63 6.97
N PRO A 43 14.99 -0.68 6.37
CA PRO A 43 16.40 -0.55 6.66
C PRO A 43 16.62 -0.18 8.12
N PHE A 44 15.67 0.44 8.82
CA PHE A 44 15.85 0.84 10.22
C PHE A 44 15.67 -0.28 11.24
N GLU A 45 15.09 -1.42 10.85
CA GLU A 45 14.89 -2.56 11.77
C GLU A 45 16.09 -3.51 11.79
N TYR A 46 16.74 -3.71 10.63
CA TYR A 46 17.88 -4.62 10.46
C TYR A 46 18.96 -4.01 9.56
N TRP A 47 19.45 -2.81 9.88
CA TRP A 47 20.54 -2.26 9.10
C TRP A 47 21.83 -3.06 9.32
N ILE A 48 22.54 -3.32 8.23
CA ILE A 48 23.74 -4.15 8.20
C ILE A 48 24.94 -3.30 7.77
N THR A 49 26.16 -3.69 8.14
CA THR A 49 27.34 -3.08 7.53
C THR A 49 27.36 -3.42 6.03
N HIS A 50 27.38 -2.40 5.19
CA HIS A 50 27.42 -2.54 3.73
C HIS A 50 28.76 -2.08 3.16
N ASN A 51 29.14 -2.53 1.96
CA ASN A 51 30.34 -2.04 1.28
C ASN A 51 30.19 -0.59 0.76
N ASP A 52 28.95 -0.10 0.71
CA ASP A 52 28.63 1.26 0.36
C ASP A 52 28.80 2.18 1.57
N LYS A 53 29.72 3.14 1.44
CA LYS A 53 30.05 4.08 2.52
C LYS A 53 28.92 5.08 2.77
N ASP A 54 28.16 5.45 1.73
CA ASP A 54 27.08 6.43 1.86
C ASP A 54 25.90 5.82 2.61
N TYR A 55 25.63 4.54 2.38
CA TYR A 55 24.67 3.76 3.17
C TYR A 55 25.04 3.74 4.64
N ASN A 56 26.27 3.34 4.99
CA ASN A 56 26.70 3.25 6.38
C ASN A 56 26.64 4.61 7.08
N ALA A 57 27.10 5.67 6.41
CA ALA A 57 27.04 7.03 6.93
C ALA A 57 25.60 7.49 7.21
N LEU A 58 24.66 7.17 6.32
CA LEU A 58 23.23 7.47 6.52
C LEU A 58 22.69 6.73 7.75
N MET A 59 22.95 5.42 7.86
CA MET A 59 22.43 4.62 8.97
C MET A 59 23.02 5.04 10.31
N GLU A 60 24.32 5.31 10.39
CA GLU A 60 24.99 5.86 11.57
C GLU A 60 24.41 7.24 11.95
N ALA A 61 24.19 8.12 10.97
CA ALA A 61 23.63 9.44 11.22
C ALA A 61 22.19 9.37 11.77
N VAL A 62 21.38 8.44 11.27
CA VAL A 62 20.02 8.17 11.78
C VAL A 62 20.09 7.64 13.21
N GLN A 63 20.95 6.66 13.47
CA GLN A 63 21.14 6.12 14.82
C GLN A 63 21.56 7.21 15.80
N HIS A 64 22.58 8.01 15.47
CA HIS A 64 23.02 9.13 16.30
C HIS A 64 21.94 10.17 16.54
N PHE A 65 21.08 10.42 15.55
CA PHE A 65 19.96 11.32 15.72
C PHE A 65 18.90 10.77 16.68
N ILE A 66 18.61 9.47 16.63
CA ILE A 66 17.66 8.82 17.54
C ILE A 66 18.23 8.75 18.97
N ASP A 67 19.52 8.46 19.12
CA ASP A 67 20.19 8.34 20.42
C ASP A 67 20.35 9.70 21.13
N ASP A 68 20.71 10.75 20.38
CA ASP A 68 20.98 12.09 20.92
C ASP A 68 20.50 13.19 19.95
N PRO A 69 19.17 13.46 19.90
CA PRO A 69 18.60 14.39 18.94
C PRO A 69 18.93 15.85 19.23
N LYS A 70 19.29 16.20 20.48
CA LYS A 70 19.64 17.56 20.93
C LYS A 70 18.59 18.59 20.48
N SER A 71 19.04 19.71 19.89
CA SER A 71 18.20 20.78 19.36
C SER A 71 17.39 20.38 18.12
N ARG A 72 17.64 19.21 17.54
CA ARG A 72 16.85 18.67 16.41
C ARG A 72 15.62 17.88 16.88
N ASP A 73 15.45 17.69 18.19
CA ASP A 73 14.24 17.10 18.77
C ASP A 73 13.10 18.10 18.81
N VAL A 74 12.50 18.30 17.65
CA VAL A 74 11.45 19.32 17.43
C VAL A 74 10.06 18.77 17.79
N PRO A 75 9.07 19.65 18.04
CA PRO A 75 7.68 19.23 18.14
C PRO A 75 7.19 18.51 16.88
N VAL A 76 6.29 17.54 17.05
CA VAL A 76 5.66 16.78 15.95
C VAL A 76 5.06 17.73 14.92
N SER A 77 4.44 18.82 15.35
CA SER A 77 3.87 19.85 14.45
C SER A 77 4.85 20.50 13.48
N GLN A 78 6.17 20.43 13.73
CA GLN A 78 7.17 20.93 12.78
C GLN A 78 7.44 19.95 11.63
N VAL A 79 7.19 18.66 11.84
CA VAL A 79 7.37 17.61 10.82
C VAL A 79 6.04 17.24 10.17
N PHE A 80 5.02 17.00 10.99
CA PHE A 80 3.65 16.74 10.57
C PHE A 80 2.81 17.99 10.84
N SER A 81 2.76 18.86 9.83
CA SER A 81 2.20 20.21 9.98
C SER A 81 0.69 20.20 10.20
N GLN A 82 0.16 21.36 10.62
CA GLN A 82 -1.28 21.54 10.74
C GLN A 82 -2.02 21.27 9.42
N SER A 83 -1.44 21.62 8.27
CA SER A 83 -2.08 21.35 6.97
C SER A 83 -2.14 19.85 6.67
N MET A 84 -1.09 19.10 6.99
CA MET A 84 -1.08 17.64 6.85
C MET A 84 -2.10 16.97 7.78
N TRP A 85 -2.26 17.47 9.01
CA TRP A 85 -3.31 16.98 9.91
C TRP A 85 -4.71 17.26 9.38
N MET A 86 -4.97 18.45 8.83
CA MET A 86 -6.27 18.79 8.26
C MET A 86 -6.61 17.90 7.07
N GLU A 87 -5.65 17.67 6.18
CA GLU A 87 -5.80 16.74 5.04
C GLU A 87 -6.11 15.32 5.54
N LEU A 88 -5.35 14.81 6.51
CA LEU A 88 -5.62 13.50 7.12
C LEU A 88 -7.02 13.45 7.75
N LYS A 89 -7.44 14.49 8.47
CA LYS A 89 -8.76 14.58 9.09
C LYS A 89 -9.87 14.49 8.05
N GLU A 90 -9.73 15.17 6.92
CA GLU A 90 -10.69 15.10 5.80
C GLU A 90 -10.78 13.67 5.22
N LEU A 91 -9.64 13.03 4.99
CA LEU A 91 -9.59 11.64 4.50
C LEU A 91 -10.23 10.65 5.49
N MET A 92 -10.02 10.85 6.80
CA MET A 92 -10.65 10.03 7.84
C MET A 92 -12.19 10.19 7.82
N ILE A 93 -12.68 11.42 7.63
CA ILE A 93 -14.13 11.70 7.52
C ILE A 93 -14.71 11.02 6.28
N GLU A 94 -14.08 11.20 5.12
CA GLU A 94 -14.52 10.57 3.86
C GLU A 94 -14.57 9.04 3.98
N ARG A 95 -13.62 8.45 4.70
CA ARG A 95 -13.56 7.02 4.94
C ARG A 95 -14.55 6.51 5.99
N GLY A 96 -15.27 7.43 6.65
CA GLY A 96 -16.27 7.12 7.67
C GLY A 96 -15.67 6.60 8.98
N TRP A 97 -14.50 7.10 9.38
CA TRP A 97 -13.87 6.69 10.64
C TRP A 97 -14.60 7.32 11.84
N ASP A 98 -14.70 6.55 12.92
CA ASP A 98 -15.20 7.05 14.20
C ASP A 98 -14.08 7.74 14.99
N GLY A 99 -14.44 8.52 16.02
CA GLY A 99 -13.47 9.07 16.97
C GLY A 99 -12.67 10.28 16.47
N ILE A 100 -13.04 10.86 15.33
CA ILE A 100 -12.28 11.93 14.67
C ILE A 100 -12.17 13.18 15.53
N GLU A 101 -13.26 13.61 16.18
CA GLU A 101 -13.25 14.82 17.02
C GLU A 101 -12.44 14.64 18.31
N GLN A 102 -12.45 13.45 18.89
CA GLN A 102 -11.59 13.10 20.02
C GLN A 102 -10.12 13.13 19.60
N THR A 103 -9.82 12.62 18.40
CA THR A 103 -8.46 12.63 17.84
C THR A 103 -7.99 14.06 17.51
N ASP A 104 -8.85 14.91 16.94
CA ASP A 104 -8.55 16.32 16.69
C ASP A 104 -8.29 17.09 17.98
N LYS A 105 -9.06 16.80 19.04
CA LYS A 105 -8.80 17.36 20.36
C LYS A 105 -7.42 16.93 20.87
N LEU A 106 -7.10 15.63 20.82
CA LEU A 106 -5.80 15.11 21.26
C LEU A 106 -4.64 15.67 20.44
N TRP A 107 -4.83 15.85 19.13
CA TRP A 107 -3.85 16.51 18.26
C TRP A 107 -3.52 17.91 18.77
N ARG A 108 -4.56 18.72 19.02
CA ARG A 108 -4.40 20.12 19.45
C ARG A 108 -3.84 20.26 20.87
N THR A 109 -4.15 19.32 21.76
CA THR A 109 -3.78 19.44 23.19
C THR A 109 -2.50 18.71 23.56
N ASP A 110 -2.10 17.69 22.81
CA ASP A 110 -1.01 16.79 23.17
C ASP A 110 -0.13 16.43 21.95
N PHE A 111 -0.65 15.69 20.97
CA PHE A 111 0.21 15.04 19.98
C PHE A 111 1.06 16.01 19.15
N SER A 112 0.55 17.19 18.82
CA SER A 112 1.25 18.19 18.02
C SER A 112 2.45 18.84 18.74
N SER A 113 2.43 18.88 20.07
CA SER A 113 3.45 19.54 20.89
C SER A 113 4.54 18.59 21.39
N ARG A 114 4.28 17.27 21.36
CA ARG A 114 5.26 16.24 21.71
C ARG A 114 6.53 16.36 20.86
N LYS A 115 7.67 16.08 21.46
CA LYS A 115 8.94 15.93 20.75
C LYS A 115 9.00 14.65 19.92
N ILE A 116 9.46 14.75 18.67
CA ILE A 116 9.42 13.64 17.72
C ILE A 116 10.23 12.41 18.15
N ILE A 117 11.37 12.58 18.81
CA ILE A 117 12.22 11.47 19.24
C ILE A 117 11.93 11.13 20.70
N SER A 118 12.19 12.05 21.63
CA SER A 118 12.18 11.72 23.07
C SER A 118 10.79 11.44 23.66
N GLU A 119 9.72 11.98 23.06
CA GLU A 119 8.36 11.87 23.61
C GLU A 119 7.38 11.12 22.71
N PHE A 120 7.69 10.98 21.41
CA PHE A 120 6.87 10.21 20.48
C PHE A 120 7.52 8.86 20.14
N MET A 121 8.70 8.85 19.50
CA MET A 121 9.34 7.61 19.05
C MET A 121 9.81 6.72 20.21
N GLN A 122 10.31 7.33 21.28
CA GLN A 122 10.79 6.62 22.49
C GLN A 122 9.69 6.42 23.56
N ASP A 123 8.42 6.74 23.25
CA ASP A 123 7.30 6.47 24.16
C ASP A 123 7.14 4.96 24.35
N LYS A 124 7.47 4.48 25.55
CA LYS A 124 7.40 3.05 25.92
C LYS A 124 6.00 2.47 25.78
N THR A 125 4.96 3.31 25.84
CA THR A 125 3.56 2.90 25.72
C THR A 125 3.06 2.88 24.27
N LEU A 126 3.87 3.33 23.30
CA LEU A 126 3.47 3.36 21.90
C LEU A 126 3.19 1.95 21.37
N GLY A 127 4.01 0.97 21.78
CA GLY A 127 3.84 -0.44 21.43
C GLY A 127 2.63 -1.12 22.07
N ASP A 128 2.14 -0.61 23.20
CA ASP A 128 0.97 -1.13 23.90
C ASP A 128 -0.34 -0.72 23.20
N LYS A 129 -0.27 0.29 22.33
CA LYS A 129 -1.40 0.92 21.62
C LYS A 129 -1.42 0.56 20.14
N ARG A 130 -1.00 -0.66 19.76
CA ARG A 130 -1.04 -1.15 18.37
C ARG A 130 -2.47 -1.12 17.82
N LEU A 131 -2.84 0.02 17.23
CA LEU A 131 -4.16 0.26 16.64
C LEU A 131 -4.29 -0.39 15.26
N ALA A 132 -3.18 -0.50 14.53
CA ALA A 132 -3.09 -1.20 13.26
C ALA A 132 -1.72 -1.85 13.14
N SER A 133 -1.69 -3.15 12.91
CA SER A 133 -0.51 -3.82 12.36
C SER A 133 -0.60 -3.67 10.86
N MET A 134 0.35 -2.97 10.21
CA MET A 134 0.43 -3.00 8.76
C MET A 134 0.55 -4.47 8.32
N PRO A 135 -0.43 -5.02 7.58
CA PRO A 135 -0.47 -6.45 7.25
C PRO A 135 0.54 -6.81 6.16
N ASP A 136 1.24 -5.83 5.60
CA ASP A 136 2.04 -6.01 4.41
C ASP A 136 3.44 -5.39 4.54
N ARG A 137 4.47 -6.24 4.39
CA ARG A 137 5.88 -5.85 4.30
C ARG A 137 6.28 -5.46 2.87
N TYR A 138 5.45 -5.67 1.85
CA TYR A 138 5.75 -5.29 0.46
C TYR A 138 5.60 -3.78 0.22
N THR A 139 4.61 -3.14 0.83
CA THR A 139 4.40 -1.67 0.73
C THR A 139 5.39 -0.82 1.54
N ASN A 140 6.21 -1.42 2.41
CA ASN A 140 7.25 -0.71 3.19
C ASN A 140 8.59 -0.54 2.43
N THR A 141 8.60 -0.84 1.14
CA THR A 141 9.76 -0.64 0.27
C THR A 141 9.85 0.83 -0.13
N ILE A 142 10.93 1.52 0.26
CA ILE A 142 11.27 2.80 -0.38
C ILE A 142 11.63 2.49 -1.83
N ASN A 143 10.69 2.66 -2.76
CA ASN A 143 10.91 2.46 -4.18
C ASN A 143 11.89 3.53 -4.68
N THR A 144 13.08 3.11 -5.11
CA THR A 144 14.09 3.98 -5.75
C THR A 144 13.83 4.20 -7.24
N VAL A 145 12.73 3.65 -7.77
CA VAL A 145 12.36 3.73 -9.18
C VAL A 145 10.97 4.36 -9.33
N VAL A 146 10.85 5.31 -10.25
CA VAL A 146 9.56 5.87 -10.67
C VAL A 146 8.71 4.73 -11.22
N CYS A 147 7.61 4.42 -10.55
CA CYS A 147 6.63 3.46 -11.04
C CYS A 147 5.88 4.10 -12.21
N THR A 148 6.34 3.90 -13.44
CA THR A 148 5.56 4.20 -14.64
C THR A 148 4.41 3.19 -14.74
N GLN A 149 3.19 3.70 -14.56
CA GLN A 149 1.88 3.18 -14.94
C GLN A 149 1.82 1.72 -15.46
N TRP A 150 1.08 0.86 -14.75
CA TRP A 150 0.57 -0.39 -15.28
C TRP A 150 -0.41 -0.10 -16.43
N PHE A 151 -0.02 -0.41 -17.67
CA PHE A 151 -0.98 -0.60 -18.76
C PHE A 151 -1.43 -2.06 -18.73
N ILE A 152 -2.70 -2.26 -18.38
CA ILE A 152 -3.43 -3.48 -18.71
C ILE A 152 -3.43 -3.56 -20.24
N SER A 153 -2.80 -4.58 -20.80
CA SER A 153 -3.05 -4.94 -22.19
C SER A 153 -4.42 -5.60 -22.23
N GLU A 154 -5.39 -4.90 -22.80
CA GLU A 154 -6.57 -5.55 -23.33
C GLU A 154 -6.12 -6.48 -24.45
N VAL A 155 -6.32 -7.78 -24.23
CA VAL A 155 -6.20 -8.78 -25.28
C VAL A 155 -7.41 -8.60 -26.18
N ALA A 156 -7.19 -8.07 -27.37
CA ALA A 156 -8.13 -8.10 -28.48
C ALA A 156 -7.95 -9.38 -29.30
#